data_AF-A0A845SUP0-F1
#
_entry.id   AF-A0A845SUP0-F1
#
_cell.length_a   1.000
_cell.length_b   1.000
_cell.length_c   1.000
_cell.angle_alpha   90.00
_cell.angle_beta   90.00
_cell.angle_gamma   90.00
#
_symmetry.space_group_name_H-M   'P 1'
#
loop_
_entity.id
_entity.type
_entity.pdbx_description
1 polymer ?
#
loop_
_entity_poly.entity_id
_entity_poly.type
_entity_poly.pdbx_seq_one_letter_code
_entity_poly.pdbx_strand_id
1 'polypeptide(L)'
;MNFYTTERLELLKYRQFQKGGVKMRDTPKGPHRKVFFIVGGIAAAIILCGAVAIMLLNHPIQLRSDSAGVEFVTEDGQITCVAVRGQFPYVLVNCPMENDYVQDPAGNVTEKICTYTMQAEPSFFGQSMATMKLNIEASNEMTCTYILKFADKDVKIVNGKVVE
;
A
#
# COMPACT_ATOMS: atom_id res chain seq x y z
N MET A 1 -22.73 -61.82 -74.94
CA MET A 1 -21.41 -61.35 -74.47
C MET A 1 -21.64 -59.97 -73.90
N ASN A 2 -21.89 -59.90 -72.58
CA ASN A 2 -22.48 -58.73 -71.95
C ASN A 2 -21.39 -57.76 -71.50
N PHE A 3 -21.44 -56.56 -72.06
CA PHE A 3 -20.70 -55.39 -71.61
C PHE A 3 -21.23 -55.00 -70.23
N TYR A 4 -20.41 -55.17 -69.19
CA TYR A 4 -20.68 -54.58 -67.88
C TYR A 4 -19.78 -53.36 -67.72
N THR A 5 -20.48 -52.24 -67.63
CA THR A 5 -20.06 -50.85 -67.61
C THR A 5 -19.28 -50.47 -66.36
N THR A 6 -18.35 -49.55 -66.58
CA THR A 6 -17.36 -48.93 -65.69
C THR A 6 -17.90 -48.30 -64.40
N GLU A 7 -19.23 -48.23 -64.22
CA GLU A 7 -19.88 -47.60 -63.06
C GLU A 7 -19.75 -48.39 -61.75
N ARG A 8 -19.52 -49.71 -61.82
CA ARG A 8 -19.44 -50.54 -60.60
C ARG A 8 -18.12 -50.39 -59.84
N LEU A 9 -17.05 -49.90 -60.50
CA LEU A 9 -15.77 -49.62 -59.84
C LEU A 9 -15.77 -48.29 -59.06
N GLU A 10 -16.50 -47.28 -59.55
CA GLU A 10 -16.63 -45.98 -58.87
C GLU A 10 -17.40 -46.10 -57.55
N LEU A 11 -18.45 -46.92 -57.50
CA LEU A 11 -19.23 -47.18 -56.28
C LEU A 11 -18.43 -47.94 -55.20
N LEU A 12 -17.46 -48.77 -55.59
CA LEU A 12 -16.56 -49.46 -54.63
C LEU A 12 -15.50 -48.52 -54.05
N LYS A 13 -14.98 -47.56 -54.84
CA LYS A 13 -14.09 -46.50 -54.33
C LYS A 13 -14.81 -45.56 -53.36
N TYR A 14 -16.05 -45.18 -53.67
CA TYR A 14 -16.83 -44.30 -52.79
C TYR A 14 -17.16 -44.96 -51.43
N ARG A 15 -17.41 -46.28 -51.43
CA ARG A 15 -17.70 -47.03 -50.20
C ARG A 15 -16.45 -47.28 -49.32
N GLN A 16 -15.26 -47.32 -49.91
CA GLN A 16 -13.98 -47.39 -49.18
C GLN A 16 -13.59 -46.04 -48.57
N PHE A 17 -13.86 -44.92 -49.26
CA PHE A 17 -13.63 -43.57 -48.73
C PHE A 17 -14.52 -43.21 -47.53
N GLN A 18 -15.72 -43.79 -47.43
CA GLN A 18 -16.63 -43.59 -46.29
C GLN A 18 -16.32 -44.50 -45.08
N LYS A 19 -15.57 -45.59 -45.25
CA LYS A 19 -15.16 -46.49 -44.14
C LYS A 19 -13.82 -46.13 -43.51
N GLY A 20 -13.00 -45.34 -44.21
CA GLY A 20 -11.82 -44.68 -43.65
C GLY A 20 -12.22 -43.41 -42.91
N GLY A 21 -13.15 -43.52 -41.96
CA GLY A 21 -13.37 -42.43 -41.01
C GLY A 21 -12.01 -42.09 -40.41
N VAL A 22 -11.50 -40.91 -40.72
CA VAL A 22 -10.40 -40.32 -39.97
C VAL A 22 -10.88 -40.40 -38.53
N LYS A 23 -10.34 -41.34 -37.75
CA LYS A 23 -10.33 -41.22 -36.32
C LYS A 23 -9.71 -39.85 -36.13
N MET A 24 -10.54 -38.85 -35.80
CA MET A 24 -10.02 -37.70 -35.11
C MET A 24 -9.18 -38.33 -34.02
N ARG A 25 -7.86 -38.12 -34.08
CA ARG A 25 -7.10 -38.16 -32.85
C ARG A 25 -7.85 -37.15 -32.01
N ASP A 26 -8.68 -37.64 -31.10
CA ASP A 26 -8.86 -37.00 -29.83
C ASP A 26 -7.43 -36.82 -29.34
N THR A 27 -6.86 -35.66 -29.67
CA THR A 27 -5.75 -35.14 -28.91
C THR A 27 -6.28 -35.24 -27.50
N PRO A 28 -5.61 -35.96 -26.59
CA PRO A 28 -6.04 -35.91 -25.22
C PRO A 28 -6.04 -34.42 -24.90
N LYS A 29 -7.22 -33.82 -24.71
CA LYS A 29 -7.36 -32.54 -24.04
C LYS A 29 -7.02 -32.85 -22.59
N GLY A 30 -5.74 -33.18 -22.39
CA GLY A 30 -5.20 -33.63 -21.15
C GLY A 30 -5.34 -32.50 -20.13
N PRO A 31 -5.37 -32.86 -18.84
CA PRO A 31 -5.49 -31.91 -17.74
C PRO A 31 -4.48 -30.75 -17.85
N HIS A 32 -3.36 -30.96 -18.53
CA HIS A 32 -2.32 -29.99 -18.84
C HIS A 32 -2.81 -28.63 -19.34
N ARG A 33 -3.77 -28.54 -20.28
CA ARG A 33 -4.18 -27.23 -20.84
C ARG A 33 -4.87 -26.36 -19.79
N LYS A 34 -5.68 -26.96 -18.91
CA LYS A 34 -6.32 -26.25 -17.78
C LYS A 34 -5.29 -25.86 -16.71
N VAL A 35 -4.31 -26.73 -16.43
CA VAL A 35 -3.23 -26.45 -15.48
C VAL A 35 -2.37 -25.26 -15.94
N PHE A 36 -2.04 -25.14 -17.24
CA PHE A 36 -1.29 -23.98 -17.74
C PHE A 36 -2.07 -22.65 -17.59
N PHE A 37 -3.38 -22.64 -17.81
CA PHE A 37 -4.21 -21.44 -17.58
C PHE A 37 -4.34 -21.10 -16.09
N ILE A 38 -4.47 -22.10 -15.21
CA ILE A 38 -4.56 -21.90 -13.76
C ILE A 38 -3.22 -21.40 -13.21
N VAL A 39 -2.10 -22.03 -13.58
CA VAL A 39 -0.75 -21.62 -13.14
C VAL A 39 -0.39 -20.24 -13.69
N GLY A 40 -0.71 -19.96 -14.96
CA GLY A 40 -0.49 -18.64 -15.56
C GLY A 40 -1.36 -17.56 -14.90
N GLY A 41 -2.62 -17.87 -14.58
CA GLY A 41 -3.51 -16.96 -13.86
C GLY A 41 -3.04 -16.68 -12.43
N ILE A 42 -2.59 -17.71 -11.71
CA ILE A 42 -2.03 -17.56 -10.36
C ILE A 42 -0.73 -16.75 -10.40
N ALA A 43 0.17 -17.03 -11.34
CA ALA A 43 1.41 -16.27 -11.51
C ALA A 43 1.13 -14.79 -11.82
N ALA A 44 0.18 -14.51 -12.71
CA ALA A 44 -0.25 -13.14 -13.03
C ALA A 44 -0.85 -12.45 -11.79
N ALA A 45 -1.70 -13.14 -11.01
CA ALA A 45 -2.27 -12.60 -9.78
C ALA A 45 -1.20 -12.30 -8.73
N ILE A 46 -0.18 -13.15 -8.57
CA ILE A 46 0.95 -12.93 -7.66
C ILE A 46 1.75 -11.71 -8.09
N ILE A 47 2.06 -11.58 -9.38
CA ILE A 47 2.79 -10.41 -9.91
C ILE A 47 1.98 -9.13 -9.70
N LEU A 48 0.67 -9.16 -9.98
CA LEU A 48 -0.21 -8.01 -9.78
C LEU A 48 -0.28 -7.62 -8.29
N CYS A 49 -0.45 -8.60 -7.40
CA CYS A 49 -0.49 -8.39 -5.96
C CYS A 49 0.85 -7.86 -5.43
N GLY A 50 1.97 -8.38 -5.93
CA GLY A 50 3.31 -7.89 -5.60
C GLY A 50 3.53 -6.45 -6.07
N ALA A 51 3.10 -6.11 -7.28
CA ALA A 51 3.20 -4.75 -7.80
C ALA A 51 2.38 -3.73 -6.98
N VAL A 52 1.16 -4.10 -6.59
CA VAL A 52 0.31 -3.26 -5.71
C VAL A 52 0.94 -3.12 -4.32
N ALA A 53 1.49 -4.19 -3.76
CA ALA A 53 2.19 -4.14 -2.48
C ALA A 53 3.40 -3.20 -2.55
N ILE A 54 4.21 -3.27 -3.61
CA ILE A 54 5.37 -2.39 -3.82
C ILE A 54 4.95 -0.92 -3.97
N MET A 55 3.86 -0.62 -4.68
CA MET A 55 3.38 0.76 -4.78
C MET A 55 2.93 1.34 -3.44
N LEU A 56 2.26 0.53 -2.61
CA LEU A 56 1.85 0.93 -1.26
C LEU A 56 3.05 1.08 -0.31
N LEU A 57 4.13 0.32 -0.52
CA LEU A 57 5.36 0.42 0.27
C LEU A 57 6.15 1.71 0.08
N ASN A 58 6.02 2.36 -1.09
CA ASN A 58 6.87 3.49 -1.46
C ASN A 58 6.38 4.87 -0.99
N HIS A 59 5.21 4.95 -0.35
CA HIS A 59 4.65 6.23 0.09
C HIS A 59 4.41 6.22 1.60
N PRO A 60 4.96 7.19 2.35
CA PRO A 60 4.60 7.35 3.74
C PRO A 60 3.11 7.65 3.86
N ILE A 61 2.45 7.01 4.81
CA ILE A 61 1.03 7.18 5.05
C ILE A 61 0.89 8.14 6.22
N GLN A 62 0.13 9.22 6.02
CA GLN A 62 -0.19 10.13 7.11
C GLN A 62 -1.05 9.41 8.16
N LEU A 63 -0.65 9.58 9.41
CA LEU A 63 -1.36 9.07 10.56
C LEU A 63 -2.58 9.94 10.84
N ARG A 64 -3.63 9.35 11.37
CA ARG A 64 -4.75 10.12 11.94
C ARG A 64 -4.49 10.43 13.41
N SER A 65 -5.00 11.55 13.89
CA SER A 65 -4.85 12.00 15.27
C SER A 65 -5.49 11.06 16.30
N ASP A 66 -6.53 10.32 15.87
CA ASP A 66 -7.28 9.31 16.65
C ASP A 66 -6.76 7.87 16.46
N SER A 67 -5.64 7.69 15.76
CA SER A 67 -5.07 6.36 15.51
C SER A 67 -4.60 5.70 16.81
N ALA A 68 -4.83 4.40 16.92
CA ALA A 68 -4.25 3.59 17.98
C ALA A 68 -2.71 3.74 17.93
N GLY A 69 -2.12 4.23 19.03
CA GLY A 69 -0.69 4.49 19.14
C GLY A 69 -0.29 5.96 19.19
N VAL A 70 -1.18 6.91 18.87
CA VAL A 70 -0.96 8.34 19.12
C VAL A 70 -1.42 8.67 20.53
N GLU A 71 -0.49 9.10 21.38
CA GLU A 71 -0.73 9.43 22.79
C GLU A 71 -0.23 10.85 23.08
N PHE A 72 -1.12 11.72 23.56
CA PHE A 72 -0.77 13.02 24.10
C PHE A 72 -0.55 12.87 25.60
N VAL A 73 0.71 12.96 26.02
CA VAL A 73 1.09 12.87 27.43
C VAL A 73 0.98 14.25 28.04
N THR A 74 0.14 14.37 29.05
CA THR A 74 -0.10 15.61 29.78
C THR A 74 0.38 15.52 31.22
N GLU A 75 1.11 16.54 31.67
CA GLU A 75 1.47 16.77 33.07
C GLU A 75 0.90 18.13 33.48
N ASP A 76 0.22 18.20 34.64
CA ASP A 76 -0.38 19.42 35.18
C ASP A 76 -1.27 20.20 34.20
N GLY A 77 -1.95 19.49 33.30
CA GLY A 77 -2.84 20.08 32.29
C GLY A 77 -2.12 20.68 31.07
N GLN A 78 -0.81 20.45 30.93
CA GLN A 78 -0.01 20.79 29.76
C GLN A 78 0.48 19.53 29.06
N ILE A 79 0.43 19.51 27.73
CA ILE A 79 1.06 18.48 26.91
C ILE A 79 2.57 18.67 26.98
N THR A 80 3.26 17.68 27.52
CA THR A 80 4.73 17.66 27.62
C THR A 80 5.36 16.74 26.58
N CYS A 81 4.61 15.76 26.08
CA CYS A 81 5.09 14.83 25.08
C CYS A 81 3.96 14.34 24.17
N VAL A 82 4.25 14.19 22.89
CA VAL A 82 3.42 13.43 21.95
C VAL A 82 4.17 12.17 21.56
N ALA A 83 3.66 11.03 22.02
CA ALA A 83 4.22 9.72 21.71
C ALA A 83 3.43 9.09 20.57
N VAL A 84 4.13 8.60 19.56
CA VAL A 84 3.54 7.88 18.44
C VAL A 84 4.20 6.51 18.38
N ARG A 85 3.46 5.49 18.78
CA ARG A 85 3.90 4.10 18.73
C ARG A 85 3.66 3.56 17.33
N GLY A 86 4.69 2.99 16.71
CA GLY A 86 4.51 2.18 15.53
C GLY A 86 3.59 1.00 15.84
N GLN A 87 2.51 0.85 15.10
CA GLN A 87 1.56 -0.26 15.19
C GLN A 87 1.36 -0.85 13.80
N PHE A 88 1.23 -2.18 13.70
CA PHE A 88 0.97 -2.82 12.41
C PHE A 88 -0.29 -2.22 11.75
N PRO A 89 -0.24 -1.86 10.45
CA PRO A 89 0.83 -2.11 9.48
C PRO A 89 1.94 -1.04 9.38
N TYR A 90 1.91 -0.01 10.22
CA TYR A 90 2.79 1.18 10.24
C TYR A 90 3.90 1.05 11.29
N VAL A 91 5.03 0.47 10.92
CA VAL A 91 6.04 0.03 11.89
C VAL A 91 7.13 1.08 12.11
N LEU A 92 7.38 1.95 11.12
CA LEU A 92 8.36 3.03 11.20
C LEU A 92 7.65 4.38 11.17
N VAL A 93 7.51 5.00 12.34
CA VAL A 93 7.02 6.38 12.44
C VAL A 93 8.13 7.33 12.02
N ASN A 94 7.85 8.19 11.04
CA ASN A 94 8.80 9.17 10.52
C ASN A 94 8.08 10.51 10.44
N CYS A 95 8.26 11.39 11.43
CA CYS A 95 7.61 12.70 11.41
C CYS A 95 8.62 13.79 11.01
N PRO A 96 8.75 14.14 9.72
CA PRO A 96 9.64 15.22 9.30
C PRO A 96 9.19 16.54 9.91
N MET A 97 10.18 17.36 10.27
CA MET A 97 10.02 18.61 10.99
C MET A 97 10.50 19.78 10.13
N GLU A 98 9.70 20.84 10.09
CA GLU A 98 10.05 22.14 9.54
C GLU A 98 10.00 23.19 10.66
N ASN A 99 10.94 24.14 10.64
CA ASN A 99 11.00 25.22 11.63
C ASN A 99 10.77 26.56 10.93
N ASP A 100 9.83 27.33 11.48
CA ASP A 100 9.61 28.73 11.15
C ASP A 100 9.82 29.59 12.39
N TYR A 101 10.17 30.86 12.17
CA TYR A 101 10.46 31.81 13.23
C TYR A 101 9.76 33.13 12.95
N VAL A 102 9.06 33.65 13.96
CA VAL A 102 8.49 35.01 13.93
C VAL A 102 9.45 35.93 14.67
N GLN A 103 9.85 37.01 14.01
CA GLN A 103 10.75 38.01 14.57
C GLN A 103 10.03 39.33 14.80
N ASP A 104 10.42 40.03 15.87
CA ASP A 104 10.00 41.42 16.09
C ASP A 104 10.73 42.39 15.13
N PRO A 105 10.34 43.68 15.08
CA PRO A 105 11.02 44.68 14.27
C PRO A 105 12.50 44.92 14.63
N ALA A 106 12.94 44.47 15.82
CA ALA A 106 14.33 44.54 16.26
C ALA A 106 15.14 43.27 15.87
N GLY A 107 14.50 42.28 15.25
CA GLY A 107 15.12 41.03 14.82
C GLY A 107 15.16 39.94 15.88
N ASN A 108 14.54 40.13 17.05
CA ASN A 108 14.48 39.10 18.09
C ASN A 108 13.39 38.08 17.76
N VAL A 109 13.68 36.79 17.95
CA VAL A 109 12.69 35.72 17.77
C VAL A 109 11.68 35.79 18.92
N THR A 110 10.42 35.99 18.57
CA THR A 110 9.29 36.07 19.51
C THR A 110 8.47 34.80 19.53
N GLU A 111 8.45 34.06 18.42
CA GLU A 111 7.79 32.77 18.31
C GLU A 111 8.62 31.81 17.47
N LYS A 112 8.74 30.57 17.95
CA LYS A 112 9.28 29.42 17.23
C LYS A 112 8.12 28.50 16.86
N ILE A 113 7.96 28.22 15.57
CA ILE A 113 6.92 27.35 15.05
C ILE A 113 7.58 26.07 14.52
N CYS A 114 7.23 24.94 15.09
CA CYS A 114 7.70 23.62 14.69
C CYS A 114 6.54 22.86 14.03
N THR A 115 6.61 22.66 12.72
CA THR A 115 5.60 21.90 11.98
C THR A 115 6.07 20.47 11.75
N TYR A 116 5.32 19.50 12.24
CA TYR A 116 5.58 18.07 12.06
C TYR A 116 4.53 17.46 11.15
N THR A 117 4.96 16.74 10.13
CA THR A 117 4.05 15.89 9.34
C THR A 117 3.96 14.52 10.00
N MET A 118 2.80 14.16 10.52
CA MET A 118 2.62 12.91 11.27
C MET A 118 2.38 11.78 10.28
N GLN A 119 3.44 11.03 9.96
CA GLN A 119 3.38 9.96 8.97
C GLN A 119 4.19 8.74 9.41
N ALA A 120 3.88 7.60 8.80
CA ALA A 120 4.56 6.35 9.05
C ALA A 120 4.69 5.54 7.76
N GLU A 121 5.75 4.74 7.71
CA GLU A 121 6.02 3.85 6.58
C GLU A 121 5.41 2.47 6.83
N PRO A 122 4.68 1.91 5.85
CA PRO A 122 4.14 0.57 5.96
C PRO A 122 5.28 -0.47 5.94
N SER A 123 5.23 -1.47 6.82
CA SER A 123 6.20 -2.57 6.86
C SER A 123 5.50 -3.91 7.05
N PHE A 124 5.79 -4.85 6.15
CA PHE A 124 5.14 -6.16 6.11
C PHE A 124 5.97 -7.30 6.72
N PHE A 125 7.22 -7.04 7.13
CA PHE A 125 8.11 -8.09 7.65
C PHE A 125 8.95 -7.62 8.83
N GLY A 126 8.58 -8.06 10.03
CA GLY A 126 9.50 -8.28 11.18
C GLY A 126 10.35 -7.10 11.66
N GLN A 127 10.10 -5.88 11.21
CA GLN A 127 10.86 -4.70 11.64
C GLN A 127 10.42 -4.25 13.03
N SER A 128 11.37 -3.67 13.76
CA SER A 128 11.16 -3.10 15.09
C SER A 128 10.12 -1.98 15.04
N MET A 129 9.10 -2.05 15.91
CA MET A 129 8.14 -0.96 16.11
C MET A 129 8.89 0.28 16.65
N ALA A 130 9.26 1.19 15.77
CA ALA A 130 9.91 2.43 16.16
C ALA A 130 8.85 3.36 16.74
N THR A 131 8.97 3.66 18.03
CA THR A 131 8.14 4.67 18.69
C THR A 131 8.84 6.01 18.61
N MET A 132 8.15 7.02 18.11
CA MET A 132 8.62 8.41 18.14
C MET A 132 8.07 9.10 19.38
N LYS A 133 8.90 9.92 20.02
CA LYS A 133 8.49 10.82 21.11
C LYS A 133 8.89 12.24 20.73
N LEU A 134 7.92 13.13 20.76
CA LEU A 134 8.09 14.53 20.47
C LEU A 134 7.91 15.30 21.77
N ASN A 135 9.00 15.85 22.28
CA ASN A 135 8.96 16.65 23.50
C ASN A 135 8.43 18.04 23.17
N ILE A 136 7.40 18.46 23.91
CA ILE A 136 6.80 19.77 23.77
C ILE A 136 7.46 20.68 24.81
N GLU A 137 8.18 21.68 24.32
CA GLU A 137 8.83 22.67 25.16
C GLU A 137 7.86 23.81 25.45
N ALA A 138 7.86 24.27 26.70
CA ALA A 138 7.25 25.52 27.10
C ALA A 138 8.36 26.49 27.48
N SER A 139 8.34 27.70 26.92
CA SER A 139 9.27 28.77 27.25
C SER A 139 8.51 29.98 27.79
N ASN A 140 9.12 30.67 28.75
CA ASN A 140 8.61 31.95 29.27
C ASN A 140 9.16 33.15 28.48
N GLU A 141 10.16 32.94 27.63
CA GLU A 141 10.87 33.99 26.90
C GLU A 141 10.37 34.15 25.46
N MET A 142 9.91 33.05 24.85
CA MET A 142 9.35 33.02 23.51
C MET A 142 8.16 32.08 23.44
N THR A 143 7.27 32.31 22.49
CA THR A 143 6.16 31.39 22.24
C THR A 143 6.67 30.18 21.46
N CYS A 144 6.43 28.97 21.97
CA CYS A 144 6.71 27.73 21.26
C CYS A 144 5.41 27.15 20.72
N THR A 145 5.28 27.14 19.41
CA THR A 145 4.11 26.61 18.69
C THR A 145 4.51 25.32 17.97
N TYR A 146 3.77 24.25 18.21
CA TYR A 146 3.92 22.97 17.54
C TYR A 146 2.67 22.69 16.71
N ILE A 147 2.84 22.44 15.43
CA ILE A 147 1.75 22.09 14.50
C ILE A 147 1.96 20.65 14.06
N LEU A 148 1.06 19.77 14.49
CA LEU A 148 1.10 18.35 14.13
C LEU A 148 0.08 18.10 13.02
N LYS A 149 0.56 17.88 11.80
CA LYS A 149 -0.29 17.62 10.62
C LYS A 149 -0.65 16.15 10.55
N PHE A 150 -1.89 15.82 10.89
CA PHE A 150 -2.46 14.48 10.69
C PHE A 150 -3.34 14.45 9.44
N ALA A 151 -3.68 13.25 8.98
CA ALA A 151 -4.52 13.06 7.79
C ALA A 151 -5.95 13.60 7.98
N ASP A 152 -6.45 13.61 9.21
CA ASP A 152 -7.81 14.03 9.58
C ASP A 152 -7.89 15.48 10.02
N LYS A 153 -6.89 15.98 10.75
CA LYS A 153 -6.82 17.36 11.24
C LYS A 153 -5.41 17.80 11.61
N ASP A 154 -5.20 19.10 11.65
CA ASP A 154 -4.00 19.69 12.25
C ASP A 154 -4.25 19.90 13.75
N VAL A 155 -3.30 19.48 14.58
CA VAL A 155 -3.32 19.74 16.04
C VAL A 155 -2.28 20.80 16.35
N LYS A 156 -2.73 21.98 16.78
CA LYS A 156 -1.85 23.07 17.19
C LYS A 156 -1.68 23.06 18.71
N ILE A 157 -0.43 23.04 19.16
CA ILE A 157 -0.06 23.10 20.58
C ILE A 157 0.78 24.35 20.78
N VAL A 158 0.35 25.26 21.65
CA VAL A 158 1.07 26.49 21.97
C VAL A 158 1.44 26.46 23.44
N ASN A 159 2.74 26.51 23.75
CA ASN A 159 3.27 26.43 25.12
C ASN A 159 2.63 25.30 25.94
N GLY A 160 2.55 24.10 25.35
CA GLY A 160 1.97 22.93 25.99
C GLY A 160 0.43 22.86 26.00
N LYS A 161 -0.31 23.82 25.44
CA LYS A 161 -1.78 23.77 25.38
C LYS A 161 -2.29 23.56 23.98
N VAL A 162 -3.26 22.66 23.80
CA VAL A 162 -3.98 22.53 22.51
C VAL A 162 -4.79 23.80 22.28
N VAL A 163 -4.65 24.36 21.08
CA VAL A 163 -5.46 25.47 20.60
C VAL A 163 -6.30 24.92 19.44
N GLU A 164 -7.61 24.83 19.65
CA GLU A 164 -8.59 24.40 18.64
C GLU A 164 -8.81 25.46 17.55
#